data_AF-A0A7C3CIV8-F1
#
_entry.id   AF-A0A7C3CIV8-F1
#
_cell.length_a   1.000
_cell.length_b   1.000
_cell.length_c   1.000
_cell.angle_alpha   90.00
_cell.angle_beta   90.00
_cell.angle_gamma   90.00
#
_symmetry.space_group_name_H-M   'P 1'
#
loop_
_entity.id
_entity.type
_entity.pdbx_description
1 polymer ?
#
loop_
_entity_poly.entity_id
_entity_poly.type
_entity_poly.pdbx_seq_one_letter_code
_entity_poly.pdbx_strand_id
1 'polypeptide(L)'
;MFNFLKYNPNARSLEGLNNVRKTQFFILWAFVLLVTAYLAYKMIDATYMLISVDGIQWDYSKLAWLLYIIGVVIILAQPRYGIYLTVALALAGDYFITYWFPFELNFSSKQSLLYYNDSLKLSPLETFLLFTLLSYVLRLLLSSKWRWSEKIYFGPLFFPALGFTLFLLMGFVYGMATGGDRQIGLWEIRPILYLFLVLYLTSNLFEKREHIITFMWWIVAALTYEGIMGVVLIARKYNWSFSSFDSLGAHSAAVHFNTVFALTAIAFLYKVSWPKRLLLLSVLPPIAFTYIAMQRRSSMLTLAISLSLTGIIIFKLHRKFFYFLAPTAVILGLAYVAIFWNSNSAAAMPAQAIKSVISRRYSLCGPSGPKHPSRAPSPITTF
;
A
#
# COMPACT_ATOMS: atom_id res chain seq x y z
N MET A 1 16.55 28.64 -12.62
CA MET A 1 15.90 27.46 -13.24
C MET A 1 14.41 27.36 -12.85
N PHE A 2 13.69 28.49 -12.84
CA PHE A 2 12.24 28.57 -12.67
C PHE A 2 11.78 29.83 -13.42
N ASN A 3 11.52 29.72 -14.72
CA ASN A 3 10.90 30.77 -15.51
C ASN A 3 10.11 30.14 -16.68
N PHE A 4 9.19 29.24 -16.32
CA PHE A 4 8.32 28.55 -17.27
C PHE A 4 6.86 28.61 -16.83
N LEU A 5 6.32 29.82 -16.67
CA LEU A 5 4.86 30.02 -16.69
C LEU A 5 4.55 31.39 -17.31
N LYS A 6 4.57 31.44 -18.65
CA LYS A 6 3.98 32.54 -19.41
C LYS A 6 2.46 32.39 -19.27
N TYR A 7 1.84 33.30 -18.51
CA TYR A 7 0.41 33.34 -18.24
C TYR A 7 -0.38 33.45 -19.56
N ASN A 8 -1.19 32.45 -19.88
CA ASN A 8 -2.07 32.45 -21.07
C ASN A 8 -3.47 32.93 -20.66
N PRO A 9 -3.92 34.13 -21.09
CA PRO A 9 -5.20 34.71 -20.69
C PRO A 9 -6.44 33.96 -21.24
N ASN A 10 -6.27 33.05 -22.20
CA ASN A 10 -7.37 32.25 -22.75
C ASN A 10 -7.77 31.03 -21.89
N ALA A 11 -7.16 30.84 -20.72
CA ALA A 11 -7.42 29.69 -19.85
C ALA A 11 -8.82 29.69 -19.18
N ARG A 12 -9.52 30.84 -19.13
CA ARG A 12 -10.84 30.95 -18.45
C ARG A 12 -11.98 30.21 -19.15
N SER A 13 -11.97 30.07 -20.49
CA SER A 13 -13.04 29.34 -21.21
C SER A 13 -12.90 27.82 -21.10
N LEU A 14 -11.73 27.31 -20.71
CA LEU A 14 -11.48 25.88 -20.50
C LEU A 14 -11.83 25.40 -19.08
N GLU A 15 -12.09 26.30 -18.14
CA GLU A 15 -12.49 25.93 -16.76
C GLU A 15 -13.86 25.25 -16.70
N GLY A 16 -14.80 25.64 -17.57
CA GLY A 16 -16.14 25.04 -17.64
C GLY A 16 -16.14 23.58 -18.09
N LEU A 17 -15.36 23.24 -19.13
CA LEU A 17 -15.19 21.86 -19.60
C LEU A 17 -14.46 20.98 -18.59
N ASN A 18 -13.55 21.56 -17.81
CA ASN A 18 -12.83 20.85 -16.76
C ASN A 18 -13.72 20.48 -15.57
N ASN A 19 -14.77 21.27 -15.29
CA ASN A 19 -15.72 20.94 -14.24
C ASN A 19 -16.61 19.75 -14.59
N VAL A 20 -17.15 19.68 -15.80
CA VAL A 20 -17.97 18.52 -16.25
C VAL A 20 -17.16 17.22 -16.14
N ARG A 21 -15.89 17.26 -16.53
CA ARG A 21 -15.00 16.10 -16.49
C ARG A 21 -14.63 15.68 -15.07
N LYS A 22 -14.48 16.63 -14.14
CA LYS A 22 -14.28 16.36 -12.71
C LYS A 22 -15.52 15.76 -12.07
N THR A 23 -16.71 16.20 -12.45
CA THR A 23 -17.98 15.68 -11.93
C THR A 23 -18.22 14.25 -12.42
N GLN A 24 -18.00 13.98 -13.71
CA GLN A 24 -18.07 12.61 -14.26
C GLN A 24 -17.07 11.67 -13.60
N PHE A 25 -15.86 12.16 -13.31
CA PHE A 25 -14.84 11.40 -12.59
C PHE A 25 -15.26 11.09 -11.15
N PHE A 26 -15.84 12.06 -10.42
CA PHE A 26 -16.37 11.83 -9.07
C PHE A 26 -17.56 10.88 -9.05
N ILE A 27 -18.45 10.96 -10.04
CA ILE A 27 -19.60 10.05 -10.17
C ILE A 27 -19.12 8.62 -10.46
N LEU A 28 -18.12 8.46 -11.34
CA LEU A 28 -17.52 7.15 -11.60
C LEU A 28 -16.85 6.58 -10.34
N TRP A 29 -16.20 7.44 -9.55
CA TRP A 29 -15.59 7.07 -8.27
C TRP A 29 -16.60 6.67 -7.21
N ALA A 30 -17.65 7.47 -7.04
CA ALA A 30 -18.75 7.17 -6.13
C ALA A 30 -19.43 5.87 -6.56
N PHE A 31 -19.61 5.64 -7.86
CA PHE A 31 -20.16 4.40 -8.39
C PHE A 31 -19.24 3.20 -8.14
N VAL A 32 -17.95 3.30 -8.44
CA VAL A 32 -17.00 2.18 -8.20
C VAL A 32 -16.89 1.89 -6.71
N LEU A 33 -16.81 2.90 -5.84
CA LEU A 33 -16.79 2.72 -4.39
C LEU A 33 -18.12 2.20 -3.84
N LEU A 34 -19.26 2.67 -4.34
CA LEU A 34 -20.57 2.17 -3.92
C LEU A 34 -20.79 0.75 -4.41
N VAL A 35 -20.35 0.41 -5.62
CA VAL A 35 -20.41 -0.96 -6.14
C VAL A 35 -19.45 -1.86 -5.40
N THR A 36 -18.20 -1.45 -5.14
CA THR A 36 -17.27 -2.28 -4.34
C THR A 36 -17.69 -2.39 -2.88
N ALA A 37 -18.24 -1.33 -2.27
CA ALA A 37 -18.78 -1.38 -0.92
C ALA A 37 -20.08 -2.20 -0.86
N TYR A 38 -20.95 -2.09 -1.85
CA TYR A 38 -22.17 -2.90 -1.96
C TYR A 38 -21.86 -4.36 -2.25
N LEU A 39 -20.88 -4.64 -3.11
CA LEU A 39 -20.39 -6.00 -3.37
C LEU A 39 -19.66 -6.55 -2.15
N ALA A 40 -18.84 -5.77 -1.45
CA ALA A 40 -18.23 -6.19 -0.20
C ALA A 40 -19.30 -6.44 0.87
N TYR A 41 -20.29 -5.56 1.01
CA TYR A 41 -21.44 -5.73 1.90
C TYR A 41 -22.22 -6.99 1.57
N LYS A 42 -22.59 -7.20 0.30
CA LYS A 42 -23.31 -8.38 -0.18
C LYS A 42 -22.49 -9.65 -0.09
N MET A 43 -21.17 -9.59 -0.26
CA MET A 43 -20.29 -10.74 -0.11
C MET A 43 -20.01 -11.05 1.35
N ILE A 44 -19.99 -10.05 2.23
CA ILE A 44 -19.99 -10.26 3.68
C ILE A 44 -21.32 -10.89 4.10
N ASP A 45 -22.48 -10.39 3.62
CA ASP A 45 -23.80 -11.00 3.85
C ASP A 45 -23.86 -12.43 3.31
N ALA A 46 -23.25 -12.67 2.14
CA ALA A 46 -23.31 -13.95 1.48
C ALA A 46 -22.25 -14.96 1.98
N THR A 47 -21.18 -14.49 2.60
CA THR A 47 -20.29 -15.33 3.43
C THR A 47 -21.04 -15.86 4.65
N TYR A 48 -22.02 -15.10 5.17
CA TYR A 48 -22.93 -15.57 6.22
C TYR A 48 -24.08 -16.45 5.68
N MET A 49 -24.61 -16.20 4.47
CA MET A 49 -25.58 -17.10 3.82
C MET A 49 -24.97 -18.42 3.33
N LEU A 50 -23.65 -18.51 3.21
CA LEU A 50 -22.95 -19.79 2.99
C LEU A 50 -23.03 -20.73 4.21
N ILE A 51 -23.61 -20.28 5.34
CA ILE A 51 -23.96 -21.13 6.48
C ILE A 51 -25.46 -21.50 6.49
N SER A 52 -26.34 -20.79 5.78
CA SER A 52 -27.71 -21.27 5.59
C SER A 52 -28.46 -20.50 4.50
N VAL A 53 -29.29 -21.26 3.77
CA VAL A 53 -30.47 -20.85 2.98
C VAL A 53 -30.28 -20.71 1.44
N ASP A 54 -30.67 -21.80 0.78
CA ASP A 54 -31.40 -21.94 -0.50
C ASP A 54 -30.79 -21.42 -1.83
N GLY A 55 -30.00 -22.31 -2.45
CA GLY A 55 -30.23 -22.69 -3.87
C GLY A 55 -29.62 -21.84 -4.99
N ILE A 56 -29.15 -20.62 -4.74
CA ILE A 56 -28.45 -19.81 -5.74
C ILE A 56 -27.02 -19.50 -5.26
N GLN A 57 -26.12 -20.47 -5.44
CA GLN A 57 -24.70 -20.24 -5.24
C GLN A 57 -24.15 -19.43 -6.41
N TRP A 58 -24.07 -18.11 -6.24
CA TRP A 58 -23.26 -17.29 -7.14
C TRP A 58 -21.82 -17.77 -7.01
N ASP A 59 -21.28 -18.29 -8.11
CA ASP A 59 -19.88 -18.67 -8.20
C ASP A 59 -19.04 -17.38 -8.22
N TYR A 60 -18.59 -16.94 -7.05
CA TYR A 60 -17.80 -15.72 -6.85
C TYR A 60 -16.54 -15.68 -7.72
N SER A 61 -16.04 -16.85 -8.13
CA SER A 61 -14.95 -16.94 -9.10
C SER A 61 -15.34 -16.30 -10.43
N LYS A 62 -16.55 -16.55 -10.95
CA LYS A 62 -17.03 -15.96 -12.21
C LYS A 62 -17.10 -14.43 -12.13
N LEU A 63 -17.55 -13.89 -11.00
CA LEU A 63 -17.59 -12.45 -10.79
C LEU A 63 -16.16 -11.86 -10.72
N ALA A 64 -15.25 -12.52 -9.99
CA ALA A 64 -13.85 -12.11 -9.92
C ALA A 64 -13.19 -12.11 -11.32
N TRP A 65 -13.41 -13.16 -12.11
CA TRP A 65 -12.94 -13.26 -13.49
C TRP A 65 -13.53 -12.17 -14.39
N LEU A 66 -14.83 -11.89 -14.26
CA LEU A 66 -15.47 -10.80 -15.00
C LEU A 66 -14.83 -9.45 -14.68
N LEU A 67 -14.64 -9.15 -13.39
CA LEU A 67 -13.98 -7.91 -12.94
C LEU A 67 -12.52 -7.83 -13.42
N TYR A 68 -11.80 -8.94 -13.37
CA TYR A 68 -10.44 -9.05 -13.89
C TYR A 68 -10.39 -8.75 -15.40
N ILE A 69 -11.28 -9.36 -16.20
CA ILE A 69 -11.35 -9.13 -17.65
C ILE A 69 -11.73 -7.68 -17.96
N ILE A 70 -12.69 -7.11 -17.25
CA ILE A 70 -13.05 -5.68 -17.38
C ILE A 70 -11.81 -4.82 -17.10
N GLY A 71 -11.05 -5.13 -16.04
CA GLY A 71 -9.78 -4.50 -15.73
C GLY A 71 -8.79 -4.56 -16.90
N VAL A 72 -8.58 -5.75 -17.48
CA VAL A 72 -7.70 -5.93 -18.66
C VAL A 72 -8.19 -5.08 -19.84
N VAL A 73 -9.49 -5.08 -20.15
CA VAL A 73 -10.05 -4.25 -21.23
C VAL A 73 -9.80 -2.77 -20.98
N ILE A 74 -9.98 -2.29 -19.75
CA ILE A 74 -9.69 -0.90 -19.36
C ILE A 74 -8.21 -0.57 -19.57
N ILE A 75 -7.29 -1.49 -19.24
CA ILE A 75 -5.84 -1.32 -19.43
C ILE A 75 -5.47 -1.25 -20.91
N LEU A 76 -6.01 -2.15 -21.72
CA LEU A 76 -5.79 -2.14 -23.16
C LEU A 76 -6.37 -0.87 -23.80
N ALA A 77 -7.52 -0.40 -23.34
CA ALA A 77 -8.15 0.83 -23.80
C ALA A 77 -7.41 2.10 -23.35
N GLN A 78 -6.84 2.14 -22.15
CA GLN A 78 -6.02 3.23 -21.63
C GLN A 78 -4.97 2.71 -20.62
N PRO A 79 -3.68 2.55 -21.01
CA PRO A 79 -2.66 1.91 -20.16
C PRO A 79 -2.42 2.64 -18.84
N ARG A 80 -2.65 3.96 -18.80
CA ARG A 80 -2.56 4.76 -17.57
C ARG A 80 -3.43 4.20 -16.44
N TYR A 81 -4.63 3.68 -16.76
CA TYR A 81 -5.50 3.08 -15.75
C TYR A 81 -4.95 1.77 -15.20
N GLY A 82 -4.05 1.10 -15.92
CA GLY A 82 -3.37 -0.08 -15.42
C GLY A 82 -2.51 0.19 -14.20
N ILE A 83 -1.83 1.33 -14.13
CA ILE A 83 -1.09 1.70 -12.91
C ILE A 83 -2.06 1.95 -11.74
N TYR A 84 -3.16 2.67 -11.99
CA TYR A 84 -4.15 2.95 -10.95
C TYR A 84 -4.76 1.66 -10.40
N LEU A 85 -5.23 0.79 -11.30
CA LEU A 85 -5.87 -0.47 -10.94
C LEU A 85 -4.88 -1.42 -10.26
N THR A 86 -3.67 -1.58 -10.79
CA THR A 86 -2.66 -2.48 -10.20
C THR A 86 -2.36 -2.08 -8.76
N VAL A 87 -2.06 -0.80 -8.51
CA VAL A 87 -1.71 -0.35 -7.16
C VAL A 87 -2.92 -0.37 -6.24
N ALA A 88 -4.10 0.08 -6.70
CA ALA A 88 -5.29 0.06 -5.88
C ALA A 88 -5.72 -1.35 -5.49
N LEU A 89 -5.72 -2.30 -6.42
CA LEU A 89 -6.10 -3.69 -6.15
C LEU A 89 -5.04 -4.44 -5.37
N ALA A 90 -3.75 -4.16 -5.55
CA ALA A 90 -2.69 -4.72 -4.72
C ALA A 90 -2.84 -4.28 -3.25
N LEU A 91 -3.06 -2.98 -3.03
CA LEU A 91 -3.27 -2.45 -1.68
C LEU A 91 -4.57 -2.96 -1.05
N ALA A 92 -5.67 -3.03 -1.81
CA ALA A 92 -6.95 -3.53 -1.29
C ALA A 92 -6.97 -5.05 -1.08
N GLY A 93 -6.14 -5.78 -1.80
CA GLY A 93 -6.12 -7.24 -1.88
C GLY A 93 -5.17 -7.92 -0.89
N ASP A 94 -5.02 -7.38 0.32
CA ASP A 94 -4.28 -8.05 1.39
C ASP A 94 -4.91 -9.41 1.70
N TYR A 95 -4.09 -10.45 1.67
CA TYR A 95 -4.54 -11.83 1.81
C TYR A 95 -5.19 -12.14 3.17
N PHE A 96 -4.84 -11.43 4.24
CA PHE A 96 -5.36 -11.71 5.58
C PHE A 96 -6.63 -10.90 5.88
N ILE A 97 -6.70 -9.65 5.41
CA ILE A 97 -7.85 -8.76 5.62
C ILE A 97 -8.94 -9.04 4.58
N THR A 98 -8.56 -9.11 3.31
CA THR A 98 -9.43 -9.33 2.15
C THR A 98 -9.19 -10.72 1.57
N TYR A 99 -9.34 -11.76 2.41
CA TYR A 99 -9.03 -13.16 2.06
C TYR A 99 -9.74 -13.69 0.82
N TRP A 100 -10.88 -13.08 0.45
CA TRP A 100 -11.65 -13.47 -0.72
C TRP A 100 -11.10 -12.86 -2.02
N PHE A 101 -10.34 -11.78 -2.00
CA PHE A 101 -9.75 -11.21 -3.22
C PHE A 101 -8.26 -10.89 -3.06
N PRO A 102 -7.42 -11.91 -2.86
CA PRO A 102 -6.00 -11.72 -2.73
C PRO A 102 -5.37 -11.49 -4.11
N PHE A 103 -5.35 -10.23 -4.55
CA PHE A 103 -4.88 -9.82 -5.89
C PHE A 103 -3.39 -10.13 -6.13
N GLU A 104 -2.62 -10.25 -5.05
CA GLU A 104 -1.18 -10.57 -5.09
C GLU A 104 -0.89 -12.07 -5.22
N LEU A 105 -1.87 -12.95 -4.94
CA LEU A 105 -1.67 -14.38 -5.03
C LEU A 105 -1.69 -14.88 -6.47
N ASN A 106 -0.89 -15.91 -6.74
CA ASN A 106 -0.83 -16.54 -8.06
C ASN A 106 -2.16 -17.16 -8.46
N PHE A 107 -2.42 -17.25 -9.77
CA PHE A 107 -3.54 -18.01 -10.34
C PHE A 107 -3.47 -19.51 -10.01
N SER A 108 -2.32 -20.00 -9.56
CA SER A 108 -2.14 -21.36 -9.03
C SER A 108 -2.53 -21.52 -7.57
N SER A 109 -2.82 -20.44 -6.84
CA SER A 109 -3.21 -20.54 -5.44
C SER A 109 -4.69 -20.88 -5.32
N LYS A 110 -5.00 -22.04 -4.72
CA LYS A 110 -6.37 -22.50 -4.45
C LYS A 110 -7.15 -21.56 -3.51
N GLN A 111 -6.46 -20.64 -2.84
CA GLN A 111 -7.05 -19.64 -1.97
C GLN A 111 -7.49 -18.38 -2.73
N SER A 112 -7.09 -18.22 -4.00
CA SER A 112 -7.52 -17.11 -4.84
C SER A 112 -8.85 -17.43 -5.51
N LEU A 113 -9.79 -16.47 -5.52
CA LEU A 113 -11.00 -16.56 -6.35
C LEU A 113 -10.70 -16.64 -7.86
N LEU A 114 -9.50 -16.22 -8.26
CA LEU A 114 -9.02 -16.30 -9.63
C LEU A 114 -8.23 -17.60 -9.89
N TYR A 115 -8.35 -18.61 -9.03
CA TYR A 115 -7.69 -19.90 -9.28
C TYR A 115 -8.04 -20.44 -10.67
N TYR A 116 -7.01 -20.83 -11.43
CA TYR A 116 -7.15 -21.41 -12.75
C TYR A 116 -6.53 -22.81 -12.82
N ASN A 117 -5.24 -22.91 -12.49
CA ASN A 117 -4.47 -24.17 -12.55
C ASN A 117 -3.20 -24.05 -11.70
N ASP A 118 -2.83 -25.13 -11.01
CA ASP A 118 -1.59 -25.29 -10.22
C ASP A 118 -0.30 -24.93 -11.00
N SER A 119 -0.30 -25.03 -12.33
CA SER A 119 0.88 -24.71 -13.16
C SER A 119 1.10 -23.21 -13.41
N LEU A 120 0.07 -22.36 -13.28
CA LEU A 120 0.14 -20.94 -13.66
C LEU A 120 0.68 -20.09 -12.51
N LYS A 121 2.01 -19.93 -12.46
CA LYS A 121 2.74 -19.18 -11.41
C LYS A 121 2.65 -17.65 -11.50
N LEU A 122 1.86 -17.13 -12.44
CA LEU A 122 1.61 -15.70 -12.59
C LEU A 122 0.53 -15.24 -11.62
N SER A 123 0.65 -14.03 -11.09
CA SER A 123 -0.41 -13.37 -10.32
C SER A 123 -1.25 -12.41 -11.16
N PRO A 124 -2.49 -12.10 -10.75
CA PRO A 124 -3.31 -11.04 -11.36
C PRO A 124 -2.59 -9.68 -11.42
N LEU A 125 -1.78 -9.39 -10.40
CA LEU A 125 -0.94 -8.19 -10.35
C LEU A 125 0.09 -8.19 -11.49
N GLU A 126 0.82 -9.30 -11.67
CA GLU A 126 1.83 -9.44 -12.73
C GLU A 126 1.20 -9.30 -14.11
N THR A 127 0.05 -9.94 -14.34
CA THR A 127 -0.63 -9.83 -15.63
C THR A 127 -1.15 -8.43 -15.89
N PHE A 128 -1.66 -7.71 -14.90
CA PHE A 128 -2.05 -6.31 -15.05
C PHE A 128 -0.85 -5.42 -15.42
N LEU A 129 0.30 -5.62 -14.77
CA LEU A 129 1.53 -4.91 -15.13
C LEU A 129 1.99 -5.26 -16.56
N LEU A 130 1.95 -6.53 -16.93
CA LEU A 130 2.31 -7.00 -18.27
C LEU A 130 1.38 -6.42 -19.35
N PHE A 131 0.06 -6.47 -19.15
CA PHE A 131 -0.91 -5.87 -20.08
C PHE A 131 -0.76 -4.34 -20.14
N THR A 132 -0.39 -3.69 -19.04
CA THR A 132 -0.12 -2.25 -19.02
C THR A 132 1.10 -1.91 -19.88
N LEU A 133 2.19 -2.67 -19.69
CA LEU A 133 3.41 -2.53 -20.48
C LEU A 133 3.14 -2.83 -21.97
N LEU A 134 2.45 -3.93 -22.27
CA LEU A 134 2.12 -4.34 -23.62
C LEU A 134 1.22 -3.30 -24.31
N SER A 135 0.17 -2.81 -23.64
CA SER A 135 -0.71 -1.74 -24.14
C SER A 135 0.08 -0.46 -24.43
N TYR A 136 1.02 -0.08 -23.55
CA TYR A 136 1.90 1.05 -23.76
C TYR A 136 2.83 0.86 -24.98
N VAL A 137 3.51 -0.29 -25.07
CA VAL A 137 4.43 -0.62 -26.17
C VAL A 137 3.69 -0.72 -27.51
N LEU A 138 2.53 -1.38 -27.55
CA LEU A 138 1.71 -1.46 -28.76
C LEU A 138 1.26 -0.09 -29.23
N ARG A 139 0.85 0.81 -28.32
CA ARG A 139 0.51 2.20 -28.69
C ARG A 139 1.71 2.97 -29.21
N LEU A 140 2.89 2.72 -28.67
CA LEU A 140 4.13 3.32 -29.14
C LEU A 140 4.42 2.84 -30.59
N LEU A 141 4.36 1.53 -30.83
CA LEU A 141 4.55 0.90 -32.14
C LEU A 141 3.52 1.33 -33.19
N LEU A 142 2.23 1.38 -32.82
CA LEU A 142 1.13 1.74 -33.73
C LEU A 142 1.03 3.25 -33.97
N SER A 143 1.68 4.08 -33.15
CA SER A 143 1.70 5.51 -33.39
C SER A 143 2.60 5.83 -34.58
N SER A 144 2.01 5.81 -35.79
CA SER A 144 2.65 6.05 -37.10
C SER A 144 3.44 7.36 -37.19
N LYS A 145 3.24 8.31 -36.26
CA LYS A 145 4.08 9.51 -36.16
C LYS A 145 5.42 9.15 -35.51
N TRP A 146 6.42 9.04 -36.37
CA TRP A 146 7.87 8.86 -36.21
C TRP A 146 8.55 9.83 -35.19
N ARG A 147 8.05 9.88 -33.96
CA ARG A 147 8.55 10.68 -32.84
C ARG A 147 8.90 9.79 -31.65
N TRP A 148 9.61 8.70 -31.94
CA TRP A 148 10.15 7.79 -30.92
C TRP A 148 11.09 8.52 -29.97
N SER A 149 11.89 9.46 -30.51
CA SER A 149 12.86 10.24 -29.73
C SER A 149 12.24 11.29 -28.80
N GLU A 150 10.99 11.70 -29.00
CA GLU A 150 10.36 12.76 -28.17
C GLU A 150 9.49 12.20 -27.02
N LYS A 151 9.15 10.90 -27.03
CA LYS A 151 8.10 10.37 -26.15
C LYS A 151 8.57 9.53 -24.97
N ILE A 152 9.75 8.90 -25.05
CA ILE A 152 10.23 8.09 -23.92
C ILE A 152 10.96 9.01 -22.95
N TYR A 153 10.39 9.15 -21.76
CA TYR A 153 10.97 9.95 -20.71
C TYR A 153 11.70 9.05 -19.71
N PHE A 154 13.02 9.19 -19.65
CA PHE A 154 13.84 8.59 -18.62
C PHE A 154 13.96 9.58 -17.46
N GLY A 155 13.16 9.38 -16.42
CA GLY A 155 13.24 10.20 -15.21
C GLY A 155 14.61 10.10 -14.53
N PRO A 156 14.94 11.04 -13.62
CA PRO A 156 16.23 11.07 -12.93
C PRO A 156 16.50 9.81 -12.10
N LEU A 157 15.45 9.09 -11.71
CA LEU A 157 15.55 7.83 -10.96
C LEU A 157 15.66 6.58 -11.85
N PHE A 158 15.55 6.71 -13.18
CA PHE A 158 15.54 5.57 -14.08
C PHE A 158 16.86 4.77 -14.04
N PHE A 159 18.00 5.44 -14.25
CA PHE A 159 19.31 4.77 -14.25
C PHE A 159 19.70 4.20 -12.88
N PRO A 160 19.51 4.91 -11.75
CA PRO A 160 19.71 4.31 -10.43
C PRO A 160 18.85 3.07 -10.19
N ALA A 161 17.58 3.11 -10.57
CA ALA A 161 16.67 1.98 -10.41
C ALA A 161 17.05 0.80 -11.32
N LEU A 162 17.50 1.07 -12.55
CA LEU A 162 18.01 0.06 -13.47
C LEU A 162 19.27 -0.60 -12.91
N GLY A 163 20.24 0.19 -12.44
CA GLY A 163 21.46 -0.33 -11.82
C GLY A 163 21.14 -1.22 -10.63
N PHE A 164 20.29 -0.75 -9.72
CA PHE A 164 19.81 -1.53 -8.57
C PHE A 164 19.13 -2.84 -9.00
N THR A 165 18.29 -2.80 -10.03
CA THR A 165 17.61 -3.98 -10.57
C THR A 165 18.59 -4.98 -11.16
N LEU A 166 19.63 -4.52 -11.88
CA LEU A 166 20.68 -5.38 -12.41
C LEU A 166 21.47 -6.06 -11.29
N PHE A 167 21.85 -5.33 -10.24
CA PHE A 167 22.51 -5.93 -9.06
C PHE A 167 21.62 -6.98 -8.38
N LEU A 168 20.32 -6.71 -8.23
CA LEU A 168 19.37 -7.66 -7.68
C LEU A 168 19.30 -8.95 -8.53
N LEU A 169 19.21 -8.81 -9.85
CA LEU A 169 19.17 -9.94 -10.78
C LEU A 169 20.49 -10.74 -10.76
N MET A 170 21.64 -10.07 -10.69
CA MET A 170 22.93 -10.73 -10.54
C MET A 170 23.03 -11.51 -9.23
N GLY A 171 22.60 -10.91 -8.11
CA GLY A 171 22.55 -11.59 -6.81
C GLY A 171 21.62 -12.80 -6.81
N PHE A 172 20.46 -12.69 -7.45
CA PHE A 172 19.53 -13.81 -7.63
C PHE A 172 20.15 -14.93 -8.47
N VAL A 173 20.73 -14.63 -9.64
CA VAL A 173 21.38 -15.63 -10.50
C VAL A 173 22.55 -16.31 -9.78
N TYR A 174 23.35 -15.55 -9.04
CA TYR A 174 24.43 -16.09 -8.23
C TYR A 174 23.91 -17.02 -7.13
N GLY A 175 22.90 -16.59 -6.36
CA GLY A 175 22.27 -17.41 -5.32
C GLY A 175 21.71 -18.73 -5.88
N MET A 176 21.08 -18.67 -7.05
CA MET A 176 20.62 -19.85 -7.78
C MET A 176 21.76 -20.78 -8.20
N ALA A 177 22.87 -20.23 -8.70
CA ALA A 177 24.03 -21.00 -9.11
C ALA A 177 24.73 -21.70 -7.93
N THR A 178 24.65 -21.12 -6.73
CA THR A 178 25.21 -21.70 -5.49
C THR A 178 24.27 -22.68 -4.78
N GLY A 179 23.15 -23.08 -5.40
CA GLY A 179 22.20 -24.05 -4.83
C GLY A 179 21.11 -23.45 -3.96
N GLY A 180 20.83 -22.15 -4.07
CA GLY A 180 19.70 -21.51 -3.40
C GLY A 180 18.34 -22.00 -3.90
N ASP A 181 17.33 -21.92 -3.05
CA ASP A 181 15.96 -22.29 -3.41
C ASP A 181 15.35 -21.26 -4.40
N ARG A 182 14.95 -21.75 -5.57
CA ARG A 182 14.37 -20.92 -6.64
C ARG A 182 13.09 -20.23 -6.25
N GLN A 183 12.22 -20.93 -5.52
CA GLN A 183 10.91 -20.43 -5.17
C GLN A 183 11.02 -19.32 -4.14
N ILE A 184 11.83 -19.54 -3.09
CA ILE A 184 12.10 -18.52 -2.07
C ILE A 184 12.76 -17.30 -2.71
N GLY A 185 13.81 -17.50 -3.51
CA GLY A 185 14.49 -16.40 -4.20
C GLY A 185 13.54 -15.59 -5.08
N LEU A 186 12.65 -16.26 -5.84
CA LEU A 186 11.65 -15.59 -6.67
C LEU A 186 10.58 -14.88 -5.85
N TRP A 187 10.24 -15.33 -4.65
CA TRP A 187 9.28 -14.63 -3.78
C TRP A 187 9.86 -13.35 -3.21
N GLU A 188 11.15 -13.34 -2.88
CA GLU A 188 11.83 -12.17 -2.32
C GLU A 188 12.09 -11.07 -3.36
N ILE A 189 12.57 -11.42 -4.55
CA ILE A 189 12.94 -10.39 -5.54
C ILE A 189 11.74 -9.81 -6.30
N ARG A 190 10.66 -10.57 -6.41
CA ARG A 190 9.55 -10.27 -7.32
C ARG A 190 8.85 -8.93 -6.99
N PRO A 191 8.50 -8.62 -5.73
CA PRO A 191 7.98 -7.29 -5.38
C PRO A 191 8.92 -6.14 -5.75
N ILE A 192 10.24 -6.37 -5.64
CA ILE A 192 11.26 -5.37 -5.96
C ILE A 192 11.35 -5.15 -7.47
N LEU A 193 11.21 -6.19 -8.28
CA LEU A 193 11.16 -6.06 -9.74
C LEU A 193 9.94 -5.26 -10.21
N TYR A 194 8.80 -5.39 -9.52
CA TYR A 194 7.63 -4.57 -9.83
C TYR A 194 7.89 -3.09 -9.63
N LEU A 195 8.68 -2.71 -8.63
CA LEU A 195 9.00 -1.30 -8.36
C LEU A 195 9.67 -0.63 -9.56
N PHE A 196 10.63 -1.31 -10.20
CA PHE A 196 11.27 -0.79 -11.41
C PHE A 196 10.26 -0.60 -12.55
N LEU A 197 9.41 -1.60 -12.78
CA LEU A 197 8.42 -1.56 -13.84
C LEU A 197 7.38 -0.46 -13.60
N VAL A 198 6.86 -0.33 -12.37
CA VAL A 198 5.92 0.72 -11.98
C VAL A 198 6.59 2.08 -12.10
N LEU A 199 7.83 2.26 -11.65
CA LEU A 199 8.57 3.52 -11.80
C LEU A 199 8.69 3.93 -13.27
N TYR A 200 9.07 2.99 -14.14
CA TYR A 200 9.19 3.22 -15.58
C TYR A 200 7.84 3.58 -16.21
N LEU A 201 6.79 2.80 -15.94
CA LEU A 201 5.45 3.01 -16.46
C LEU A 201 4.87 4.34 -15.95
N THR A 202 5.02 4.66 -14.67
CA THR A 202 4.55 5.91 -14.06
C THR A 202 5.25 7.11 -14.70
N SER A 203 6.57 7.04 -14.91
CA SER A 203 7.34 8.14 -15.52
C SER A 203 6.89 8.45 -16.96
N ASN A 204 6.40 7.45 -17.69
CA ASN A 204 5.96 7.60 -19.07
C ASN A 204 4.45 7.82 -19.22
N LEU A 205 3.61 7.30 -18.31
CA LEU A 205 2.15 7.41 -18.40
C LEU A 205 1.59 8.62 -17.62
N PHE A 206 2.31 9.15 -16.63
CA PHE A 206 1.85 10.29 -15.82
C PHE A 206 2.44 11.61 -16.32
N GLU A 207 1.88 12.13 -17.40
CA GLU A 207 2.31 13.41 -17.99
C GLU A 207 1.84 14.65 -17.22
N LYS A 208 0.76 14.53 -16.43
CA LYS A 208 0.08 15.68 -15.81
C LYS A 208 -0.06 15.52 -14.32
N ARG A 209 -0.10 16.66 -13.61
CA ARG A 209 -0.30 16.72 -12.17
C ARG A 209 -1.60 16.05 -11.74
N GLU A 210 -2.65 16.14 -12.57
CA GLU A 210 -3.95 15.51 -12.31
C GLU A 210 -3.85 13.98 -12.24
N HIS A 211 -2.92 13.36 -12.98
CA HIS A 211 -2.71 11.92 -12.95
C HIS A 211 -2.14 11.47 -11.61
N ILE A 212 -1.15 12.21 -11.09
CA ILE A 212 -0.56 11.95 -9.78
C ILE A 212 -1.59 12.15 -8.67
N ILE A 213 -2.38 13.23 -8.73
CA ILE A 213 -3.44 13.48 -7.75
C ILE A 213 -4.47 12.34 -7.78
N THR A 214 -4.89 11.92 -8.98
CA THR A 214 -5.80 10.79 -9.15
C THR A 214 -5.23 9.51 -8.56
N PHE A 215 -3.96 9.21 -8.84
CA PHE A 215 -3.26 8.06 -8.32
C PHE A 215 -3.20 8.06 -6.79
N MET A 216 -2.90 9.20 -6.18
CA MET A 216 -2.92 9.34 -4.71
C MET A 216 -4.30 9.06 -4.13
N TRP A 217 -5.37 9.51 -4.79
CA TRP A 217 -6.74 9.17 -4.36
C TRP A 217 -7.07 7.69 -4.53
N TRP A 218 -6.52 7.02 -5.55
CA TRP A 218 -6.62 5.56 -5.67
C TRP A 218 -5.97 4.82 -4.51
N ILE A 219 -4.79 5.27 -4.07
CA ILE A 219 -4.12 4.73 -2.88
C ILE A 219 -4.97 4.97 -1.63
N VAL A 220 -5.46 6.20 -1.42
CA VAL A 220 -6.30 6.54 -0.24
C VAL A 220 -7.57 5.70 -0.23
N ALA A 221 -8.24 5.55 -1.37
CA ALA A 221 -9.46 4.76 -1.47
C ALA A 221 -9.23 3.27 -1.17
N ALA A 222 -8.18 2.67 -1.75
CA ALA A 222 -7.82 1.28 -1.51
C ALA A 222 -7.49 1.01 -0.03
N LEU A 223 -6.68 1.87 0.60
CA LEU A 223 -6.31 1.74 2.00
C LEU A 223 -7.48 2.05 2.95
N THR A 224 -8.39 2.94 2.56
CA THR A 224 -9.63 3.17 3.32
C THR A 224 -10.50 1.94 3.29
N TYR A 225 -10.67 1.33 2.12
CA TYR A 225 -11.39 0.09 1.95
C TYR A 225 -10.78 -1.03 2.82
N GLU A 226 -9.46 -1.24 2.72
CA GLU A 226 -8.74 -2.22 3.53
C GLU A 226 -8.90 -1.94 5.05
N GLY A 227 -8.80 -0.67 5.45
CA GLY A 227 -9.04 -0.24 6.82
C GLY A 227 -10.46 -0.55 7.31
N ILE A 228 -11.49 -0.34 6.49
CA ILE A 228 -12.88 -0.70 6.81
C ILE A 228 -13.04 -2.23 6.91
N MET A 229 -12.46 -2.98 5.96
CA MET A 229 -12.52 -4.44 5.98
C MET A 229 -11.83 -5.02 7.22
N GLY A 230 -10.72 -4.42 7.67
CA GLY A 230 -10.07 -4.78 8.93
C GLY A 230 -10.98 -4.58 10.14
N VAL A 231 -11.70 -3.45 10.23
CA VAL A 231 -12.68 -3.20 11.30
C VAL A 231 -13.80 -4.25 11.25
N VAL A 232 -14.36 -4.53 10.06
CA VAL A 232 -15.42 -5.52 9.89
C VAL A 232 -14.95 -6.92 10.29
N LEU A 233 -13.74 -7.30 9.90
CA LEU A 233 -13.14 -8.58 10.27
C LEU A 233 -13.00 -8.73 11.79
N ILE A 234 -12.52 -7.69 12.48
CA ILE A 234 -12.44 -7.66 13.95
C ILE A 234 -13.82 -7.76 14.59
N ALA A 235 -14.78 -6.98 14.10
CA ALA A 235 -16.13 -6.94 14.63
C ALA A 235 -16.85 -8.29 14.50
N ARG A 236 -16.70 -8.95 13.34
CA ARG A 236 -17.48 -10.14 12.98
C ARG A 236 -16.78 -11.46 13.30
N LYS A 237 -15.50 -11.60 12.95
CA LYS A 237 -14.76 -12.86 13.16
C LYS A 237 -14.24 -12.98 14.59
N TYR A 238 -13.86 -11.85 15.19
CA TYR A 238 -13.23 -11.83 16.50
C TYR A 238 -14.14 -11.23 17.59
N ASN A 239 -15.39 -10.85 17.27
CA ASN A 239 -16.35 -10.26 18.21
C ASN A 239 -15.74 -9.10 19.02
N TRP A 240 -14.97 -8.23 18.37
CA TRP A 240 -14.25 -7.11 19.01
C TRP A 240 -13.16 -7.52 20.03
N SER A 241 -12.76 -8.80 20.07
CA SER A 241 -11.67 -9.29 20.91
C SER A 241 -10.31 -9.10 20.23
N PHE A 242 -9.43 -8.33 20.87
CA PHE A 242 -8.02 -8.14 20.44
C PHE A 242 -7.07 -9.20 20.97
N SER A 243 -7.50 -10.05 21.91
CA SER A 243 -6.65 -11.10 22.51
C SER A 243 -6.68 -12.40 21.72
N SER A 244 -7.56 -12.53 20.74
CA SER A 244 -7.83 -13.80 20.03
C SER A 244 -6.93 -14.04 18.82
N PHE A 245 -5.97 -13.14 18.52
CA PHE A 245 -5.07 -13.28 17.39
C PHE A 245 -3.69 -12.64 17.68
N ASP A 246 -2.62 -13.29 17.24
CA ASP A 246 -1.24 -12.80 17.45
C ASP A 246 -0.89 -11.63 16.51
N SER A 247 -1.48 -11.60 15.31
CA SER A 247 -1.35 -10.46 14.39
C SER A 247 -2.46 -10.48 13.34
N LEU A 248 -3.13 -9.35 13.14
CA LEU A 248 -4.05 -9.15 12.02
C LEU A 248 -3.23 -8.67 10.80
N GLY A 249 -3.48 -9.24 9.61
CA GLY A 249 -2.89 -8.71 8.37
C GLY A 249 -1.48 -9.20 8.03
N ALA A 250 -1.09 -9.03 6.77
CA ALA A 250 0.30 -9.24 6.36
C ALA A 250 1.23 -8.21 7.03
N HIS A 251 2.52 -8.52 7.11
CA HIS A 251 3.53 -7.59 7.64
C HIS A 251 3.59 -6.27 6.83
N SER A 252 3.28 -6.30 5.53
CA SER A 252 3.31 -5.16 4.61
C SER A 252 2.12 -4.20 4.75
N ALA A 253 0.91 -4.72 4.98
CA ALA A 253 -0.32 -3.92 5.04
C ALA A 253 -0.25 -2.76 6.06
N ALA A 254 0.34 -3.01 7.23
CA ALA A 254 0.50 -1.99 8.26
C ALA A 254 1.40 -0.84 7.79
N VAL A 255 2.43 -1.14 6.98
CA VAL A 255 3.31 -0.13 6.39
C VAL A 255 2.55 0.69 5.34
N HIS A 256 1.62 0.09 4.60
CA HIS A 256 0.84 0.81 3.60
C HIS A 256 -0.04 1.89 4.23
N PHE A 257 -0.67 1.63 5.39
CA PHE A 257 -1.46 2.63 6.13
C PHE A 257 -0.65 3.88 6.53
N ASN A 258 0.66 3.75 6.74
CA ASN A 258 1.55 4.91 6.98
C ASN A 258 1.47 5.95 5.86
N THR A 259 1.17 5.51 4.63
CA THR A 259 0.98 6.39 3.48
C THR A 259 -0.18 7.35 3.69
N VAL A 260 -1.32 6.91 4.24
CA VAL A 260 -2.48 7.80 4.48
C VAL A 260 -2.21 8.76 5.62
N PHE A 261 -1.53 8.31 6.68
CA PHE A 261 -1.10 9.22 7.76
C PHE A 261 -0.15 10.30 7.24
N ALA A 262 0.85 9.92 6.45
CA ALA A 262 1.79 10.86 5.84
C ALA A 262 1.11 11.81 4.85
N LEU A 263 0.24 11.29 3.96
CA LEU A 263 -0.52 12.11 3.01
C LEU A 263 -1.47 13.08 3.74
N THR A 264 -2.09 12.66 4.84
CA THR A 264 -2.91 13.54 5.68
C THR A 264 -2.07 14.66 6.28
N ALA A 265 -0.93 14.33 6.90
CA ALA A 265 -0.01 15.32 7.44
C ALA A 265 0.43 16.33 6.35
N ILE A 266 0.84 15.83 5.19
CA ILE A 266 1.20 16.64 4.01
C ILE A 266 0.01 17.50 3.54
N ALA A 267 -1.21 16.99 3.51
CA ALA A 267 -2.38 17.74 3.07
C ALA A 267 -2.75 18.91 4.02
N PHE A 268 -2.43 18.80 5.31
CA PHE A 268 -2.54 19.92 6.25
C PHE A 268 -1.45 20.97 6.04
N LEU A 269 -0.26 20.53 5.66
CA LEU A 269 0.90 21.40 5.40
C LEU A 269 0.75 22.19 4.12
N TYR A 270 0.36 21.53 3.03
CA TYR A 270 0.11 22.18 1.77
C TYR A 270 -1.30 22.76 1.75
N LYS A 271 -1.53 23.86 1.02
CA LYS A 271 -2.84 24.54 0.88
C LYS A 271 -3.84 23.72 0.05
N VAL A 272 -4.04 22.45 0.40
CA VAL A 272 -5.09 21.59 -0.16
C VAL A 272 -6.45 22.14 0.28
N SER A 273 -7.46 22.02 -0.58
CA SER A 273 -8.81 22.50 -0.29
C SER A 273 -9.39 21.84 0.96
N TRP A 274 -10.12 22.62 1.76
CA TRP A 274 -10.69 22.17 3.03
C TRP A 274 -11.51 20.87 2.94
N PRO A 275 -12.37 20.67 1.91
CA PRO A 275 -13.13 19.42 1.77
C PRO A 275 -12.25 18.17 1.65
N LYS A 276 -11.10 18.28 0.98
CA LYS A 276 -10.16 17.16 0.82
C LYS A 276 -9.44 16.82 2.13
N ARG A 277 -9.17 17.84 2.95
CA ARG A 277 -8.59 17.65 4.29
C ARG A 277 -9.58 16.97 5.21
N LEU A 278 -10.85 17.40 5.19
CA LEU A 278 -11.92 16.75 5.95
C LEU A 278 -12.14 15.31 5.50
N LEU A 279 -12.09 15.04 4.19
CA LEU A 279 -12.18 13.68 3.65
C LEU A 279 -11.00 12.80 4.13
N LEU A 280 -9.77 13.33 4.12
CA LEU A 280 -8.62 12.61 4.65
C LEU A 280 -8.75 12.35 6.15
N LEU A 281 -9.24 13.32 6.93
CA LEU A 281 -9.52 13.12 8.35
C LEU A 281 -10.62 12.07 8.59
N SER A 282 -11.66 12.03 7.76
CA SER A 282 -12.78 11.09 7.95
C SER A 282 -12.40 9.64 7.67
N VAL A 283 -11.36 9.39 6.85
CA VAL A 283 -10.87 8.02 6.59
C VAL A 283 -9.86 7.55 7.63
N LEU A 284 -9.31 8.44 8.46
CA LEU A 284 -8.34 8.05 9.49
C LEU A 284 -8.90 7.10 10.56
N PRO A 285 -10.14 7.26 11.10
CA PRO A 285 -10.63 6.37 12.16
C PRO A 285 -10.60 4.87 11.83
N PRO A 286 -11.18 4.39 10.70
CA PRO A 286 -11.12 2.96 10.37
C PRO A 286 -9.69 2.48 10.08
N ILE A 287 -8.87 3.31 9.43
CA ILE A 287 -7.46 2.99 9.16
C ILE A 287 -6.66 2.88 10.46
N ALA A 288 -6.80 3.84 11.37
CA ALA A 288 -6.10 3.86 12.64
C ALA A 288 -6.54 2.72 13.56
N PHE A 289 -7.84 2.40 13.57
CA PHE A 289 -8.35 1.26 14.33
C PHE A 289 -7.71 -0.05 13.86
N THR A 290 -7.76 -0.32 12.56
CA THR A 290 -7.14 -1.52 11.97
C THR A 290 -5.63 -1.51 12.18
N TYR A 291 -4.96 -0.38 11.97
CA TYR A 291 -3.52 -0.24 12.18
C TYR A 291 -3.08 -0.59 13.61
N ILE A 292 -3.81 -0.11 14.64
CA ILE A 292 -3.54 -0.46 16.04
C ILE A 292 -3.78 -1.96 16.28
N ALA A 293 -4.85 -2.51 15.68
CA ALA A 293 -5.18 -3.93 15.79
C ALA A 293 -4.11 -4.85 15.18
N MET A 294 -3.39 -4.43 14.14
CA MET A 294 -2.35 -5.25 13.51
C MET A 294 -1.13 -5.53 14.40
N GLN A 295 -0.90 -4.74 15.45
CA GLN A 295 0.16 -4.94 16.44
C GLN A 295 1.60 -5.00 15.90
N ARG A 296 1.87 -4.42 14.72
CA ARG A 296 3.19 -4.50 14.06
C ARG A 296 4.15 -3.39 14.56
N ARG A 297 5.20 -3.77 15.28
CA ARG A 297 6.23 -2.82 15.78
C ARG A 297 6.99 -2.10 14.64
N SER A 298 7.27 -2.80 13.54
CA SER A 298 8.01 -2.24 12.41
C SER A 298 7.25 -1.14 11.68
N SER A 299 5.92 -1.25 11.57
CA SER A 299 5.10 -0.21 10.92
C SER A 299 5.06 1.06 11.77
N MET A 300 4.98 0.95 13.10
CA MET A 300 5.01 2.09 14.02
C MET A 300 6.34 2.86 13.94
N LEU A 301 7.46 2.13 13.90
CA LEU A 301 8.78 2.74 13.69
C LEU A 301 8.85 3.46 12.33
N THR A 302 8.34 2.81 11.28
CA THR A 302 8.31 3.39 9.92
C THR A 302 7.43 4.65 9.87
N LEU A 303 6.31 4.68 10.61
CA LEU A 303 5.46 5.86 10.73
C LEU A 303 6.21 7.01 11.41
N ALA A 304 6.89 6.73 12.52
CA ALA A 304 7.71 7.72 13.22
C ALA A 304 8.80 8.31 12.31
N ILE A 305 9.49 7.46 11.53
CA ILE A 305 10.49 7.90 10.54
C ILE A 305 9.83 8.75 9.45
N SER A 306 8.71 8.31 8.88
CA SER A 306 7.97 9.03 7.83
C SER A 306 7.51 10.41 8.30
N LEU A 307 6.95 10.51 9.50
CA LEU A 307 6.55 11.78 10.11
C LEU A 307 7.76 12.67 10.44
N SER A 308 8.89 12.08 10.87
CA SER A 308 10.13 12.82 11.13
C SER A 308 10.72 13.43 9.85
N LEU A 309 10.79 12.65 8.77
CA LEU A 309 11.21 13.14 7.44
C LEU A 309 10.27 14.22 6.93
N THR A 310 8.96 14.04 7.10
CA THR A 310 7.97 15.08 6.80
C THR A 310 8.26 16.34 7.63
N GLY A 311 8.55 16.19 8.93
CA GLY A 311 8.99 17.27 9.83
C GLY A 311 10.22 18.02 9.32
N ILE A 312 11.23 17.32 8.83
CA ILE A 312 12.44 17.94 8.24
C ILE A 312 12.09 18.75 6.99
N ILE A 313 11.19 18.24 6.14
CA ILE A 313 10.70 18.98 4.97
C ILE A 313 9.95 20.25 5.40
N ILE A 314 9.10 20.17 6.43
CA ILE A 314 8.40 21.33 7.00
C ILE A 314 9.41 22.34 7.57
N PHE A 315 10.43 21.88 8.28
CA PHE A 315 11.47 22.75 8.81
C PHE A 315 12.17 23.53 7.68
N LYS A 316 12.45 22.88 6.55
CA LYS A 316 13.07 23.56 5.39
C LYS A 316 12.12 24.54 4.69
N LEU A 317 10.84 24.19 4.53
CA LEU A 317 9.89 24.99 3.73
C LEU A 317 9.10 26.03 4.56
N HIS A 318 8.75 25.71 5.80
CA HIS A 318 7.83 26.47 6.66
C HIS A 318 8.28 26.48 8.14
N ARG A 319 9.48 27.03 8.42
CA ARG A 319 10.09 27.10 9.77
C ARG A 319 9.14 27.54 10.89
N LYS A 320 8.36 28.61 10.69
CA LYS A 320 7.43 29.12 11.72
C LYS A 320 6.38 28.07 12.11
N PHE A 321 5.84 27.35 11.12
CA PHE A 321 4.87 26.29 11.38
C PHE A 321 5.52 25.08 12.06
N PHE A 322 6.76 24.73 11.69
CA PHE A 322 7.52 23.69 12.37
C PHE A 322 7.69 23.97 13.87
N TYR A 323 8.07 25.19 14.25
CA TYR A 323 8.24 25.55 15.66
C TYR A 323 6.94 25.58 16.47
N PHE A 324 5.79 25.65 15.81
CA PHE A 324 4.49 25.47 16.46
C PHE A 324 4.14 23.98 16.59
N LEU A 325 4.28 23.22 15.50
CA LEU A 325 3.86 21.82 15.43
C LEU A 325 4.78 20.88 16.21
N ALA A 326 6.10 21.02 16.07
CA ALA A 326 7.06 20.08 16.63
C ALA A 326 7.04 20.04 18.16
N PRO A 327 7.08 21.16 18.90
CA PRO A 327 6.98 21.12 20.37
C PRO A 327 5.66 20.51 20.84
N THR A 328 4.55 20.85 20.17
CA THR A 328 3.23 20.27 20.47
C THR A 328 3.25 18.75 20.28
N ALA A 329 3.80 18.26 19.18
CA ALA A 329 3.94 16.82 18.92
C ALA A 329 4.86 16.12 19.94
N VAL A 330 5.96 16.77 20.35
CA VAL A 330 6.86 16.24 21.38
C VAL A 330 6.16 16.15 22.73
N ILE A 331 5.46 17.20 23.15
CA ILE A 331 4.73 17.22 24.43
C ILE A 331 3.65 16.12 24.44
N LEU A 332 2.86 16.01 23.37
CA LEU A 332 1.86 14.96 23.23
C LEU A 332 2.48 13.56 23.22
N GLY A 333 3.60 13.37 22.53
CA GLY A 333 4.34 12.11 22.49
C GLY A 333 4.87 11.70 23.86
N LEU A 334 5.45 12.65 24.61
CA LEU A 334 5.93 12.41 25.98
C LEU A 334 4.78 12.07 26.93
N ALA A 335 3.69 12.83 26.88
CA ALA A 335 2.49 12.55 27.67
C ALA A 335 1.93 11.16 27.37
N TYR A 336 1.84 10.79 26.09
CA TYR A 336 1.41 9.47 25.67
C TYR A 336 2.34 8.36 26.18
N VAL A 337 3.65 8.50 26.05
CA VAL A 337 4.62 7.51 26.57
C VAL A 337 4.51 7.38 28.09
N ALA A 338 4.32 8.48 28.82
CA ALA A 338 4.15 8.46 30.27
C ALA A 338 2.87 7.71 30.69
N ILE A 339 1.74 7.97 30.02
CA ILE A 339 0.46 7.31 30.30
C ILE A 339 0.54 5.80 30.02
N PHE A 340 1.21 5.40 28.92
CA PHE A 340 1.25 4.00 28.49
C PHE A 340 2.50 3.22 28.94
N TRP A 341 3.38 3.81 29.76
CA TRP A 341 4.67 3.23 30.15
C TRP A 341 4.60 1.83 30.76
N ASN A 342 3.53 1.58 31.53
CA ASN A 342 3.26 0.32 32.23
C ASN A 342 2.02 -0.42 31.72
N SER A 343 1.47 -0.01 30.57
CA SER A 343 0.31 -0.68 29.98
C SER A 343 0.75 -1.75 28.98
N ASN A 344 0.03 -2.88 28.98
CA ASN A 344 0.18 -3.97 28.00
C ASN A 344 -0.92 -3.94 26.93
N SER A 345 -1.72 -2.87 26.85
CA SER A 345 -2.77 -2.77 25.84
C SER A 345 -2.20 -2.60 24.43
N ALA A 346 -2.99 -2.91 23.40
CA ALA A 346 -2.56 -2.70 22.01
C ALA A 346 -2.21 -1.22 21.75
N ALA A 347 -2.95 -0.30 22.36
CA ALA A 347 -2.64 1.12 22.30
C ALA A 347 -1.33 1.49 23.01
N ALA A 348 -0.72 0.65 23.84
CA ALA A 348 0.55 0.93 24.52
C ALA A 348 1.79 0.53 23.72
N MET A 349 1.64 -0.20 22.62
CA MET A 349 2.75 -0.77 21.86
C MET A 349 3.82 0.24 21.41
N PRO A 350 3.48 1.45 20.92
CA PRO A 350 4.51 2.43 20.58
C PRO A 350 5.37 2.84 21.80
N ALA A 351 4.77 2.96 22.99
CA ALA A 351 5.51 3.25 24.21
C ALA A 351 6.41 2.08 24.63
N GLN A 352 5.93 0.84 24.50
CA GLN A 352 6.72 -0.37 24.79
C GLN A 352 7.91 -0.52 23.82
N ALA A 353 7.77 -0.12 22.56
CA ALA A 353 8.87 -0.12 21.59
C ALA A 353 10.00 0.81 22.05
N ILE A 354 9.68 2.03 22.51
CA ILE A 354 10.66 2.98 23.04
C ILE A 354 11.32 2.42 24.31
N LYS A 355 10.53 1.86 25.23
CA LYS A 355 11.04 1.23 26.46
C LYS A 355 12.04 0.12 26.17
N SER A 356 11.81 -0.69 25.13
CA SER A 356 12.69 -1.80 24.74
C SER A 356 14.06 -1.36 24.21
N VAL A 357 14.13 -0.21 23.53
CA VAL A 357 15.40 0.38 23.06
C VAL A 357 16.22 0.90 24.24
N ILE A 358 15.54 1.52 25.22
CA ILE A 358 16.15 2.06 26.42
C ILE A 358 16.67 0.92 27.32
N SER A 359 15.86 -0.13 27.57
CA SER A 359 16.22 -1.24 28.46
C SER A 359 17.41 -2.06 27.95
N ARG A 360 17.53 -2.26 26.63
CA ARG A 360 18.67 -2.95 26.00
C ARG A 360 20.01 -2.27 26.29
N ARG A 361 20.02 -0.95 26.49
CA ARG A 361 21.23 -0.20 26.82
C ARG A 361 21.70 -0.46 28.26
N TYR A 362 20.78 -0.67 29.19
CA TYR A 362 21.11 -0.98 30.58
C TYR A 362 21.66 -2.39 30.76
N SER A 363 21.19 -3.38 29.99
CA SER A 363 21.74 -4.74 30.06
C SER A 363 23.18 -4.85 29.54
N LEU A 364 23.62 -3.93 28.68
CA LEU A 364 25.00 -3.89 28.16
C LEU A 364 25.96 -3.12 29.07
N CYS A 365 25.44 -2.27 29.97
CA CYS A 365 26.25 -1.46 30.89
C CYS A 365 26.10 -1.89 32.36
N GLY A 366 25.30 -2.92 32.65
CA GLY A 366 25.23 -3.51 33.98
C GLY A 366 26.55 -4.19 34.33
N PRO A 367 27.00 -4.12 35.60
CA PRO A 367 28.19 -4.84 36.04
C PRO A 367 28.04 -6.30 35.64
N SER A 368 29.06 -6.86 35.00
CA SER A 368 29.14 -8.27 34.65
C SER A 368 28.94 -9.09 35.92
N GLY A 369 27.68 -9.45 36.21
CA GLY A 369 27.34 -10.41 37.24
C GLY A 369 28.12 -11.69 36.95
N PRO A 370 28.51 -12.44 38.00
CA PRO A 370 29.36 -13.60 37.87
C PRO A 370 28.81 -14.52 36.77
N LYS A 371 29.65 -14.83 35.78
CA LYS A 371 29.36 -15.79 34.73
C LYS A 371 28.87 -17.07 35.42
N HIS A 372 27.57 -17.33 35.37
CA HIS A 372 27.08 -18.64 35.76
C HIS A 372 27.78 -19.66 34.87
N PRO A 373 28.45 -20.68 35.45
CA PRO A 373 29.13 -21.70 34.67
C PRO A 373 28.12 -22.31 33.71
N SER A 374 28.49 -22.29 32.43
CA SER A 374 27.82 -22.92 31.31
C SER A 374 27.32 -24.30 31.70
N ARG A 375 26.00 -24.46 31.83
CA ARG A 375 25.37 -25.78 31.80
C ARG A 375 25.73 -26.42 30.47
N ALA A 376 26.34 -27.61 30.55
CA ALA A 376 26.69 -28.43 29.41
C ALA A 376 25.48 -28.61 28.48
N PRO A 377 25.70 -28.65 27.15
CA PRO A 377 24.63 -28.89 26.20
C PRO A 377 23.98 -30.25 26.49
N SER A 378 22.67 -30.25 26.71
CA SER A 378 21.87 -31.47 26.76
C SER A 378 21.96 -32.18 25.41
N PRO A 379 22.13 -33.52 25.39
CA PRO A 379 22.21 -34.28 24.15
C PRO A 379 20.94 -34.07 23.33
N ILE A 380 21.14 -33.74 22.05
CA ILE A 380 20.10 -33.60 21.03
C ILE A 380 19.42 -34.96 20.87
N THR A 381 18.19 -35.09 21.37
CA THR A 381 17.30 -36.17 20.97
C THR A 381 16.74 -35.85 19.60
N THR A 382 17.25 -36.55 18.59
CA THR A 382 16.68 -36.63 17.25
C THR A 382 15.25 -37.16 17.29
N PHE A 383 14.32 -36.42 16.70
CA PHE A 383 13.03 -36.92 16.22
C PHE A 383 12.85 -36.51 14.77
#